data_AF-A0A416G528-F1
#
_entry.id   AF-A0A416G528-F1
#
_cell.length_a   1.000
_cell.length_b   1.000
_cell.length_c   1.000
_cell.angle_alpha   90.00
_cell.angle_beta   90.00
_cell.angle_gamma   90.00
#
_symmetry.space_group_name_H-M   'P 1'
#
loop_
_entity.id
_entity.type
_entity.pdbx_description
1 polymer ?
#
loop_
_entity_poly.entity_id
_entity_poly.type
_entity_poly.pdbx_seq_one_letter_code
_entity_poly.pdbx_strand_id
1 'polypeptide(L)'
;MYEKFLEKNLNSIRQAVDDTFIAKYADMSYAELTTLWQEAGLGSYCNGMLKIINPSDYQDVLNSCYVMDYDKSFLPFMCTAFGDVFAYVKNPKLNNYIVYLNIRYGTYLILPDNLAALLNKIIFNQSFLKGWFDLENYSVMQEKLGTPDFDECFGYSPLLTMGGSENLENIKIVKTLPYIDINTQTIGRFKSADKL
;
A
#
# COMPACT_ATOMS: atom_id res chain seq x y z
N MET A 1 -6.45 11.43 -15.45
CA MET A 1 -5.04 10.94 -15.41
C MET A 1 -4.96 9.42 -15.28
N TYR A 2 -5.92 8.81 -14.57
CA TYR A 2 -5.91 7.39 -14.22
C TYR A 2 -6.96 6.57 -14.99
N GLU A 3 -7.18 6.88 -16.28
CA GLU A 3 -8.29 6.34 -17.08
C GLU A 3 -8.45 4.82 -16.98
N LYS A 4 -7.39 4.06 -17.32
CA LYS A 4 -7.44 2.59 -17.28
C LYS A 4 -7.67 2.05 -15.87
N PHE A 5 -7.11 2.71 -14.85
CA PHE A 5 -7.36 2.34 -13.46
C PHE A 5 -8.83 2.54 -13.09
N LEU A 6 -9.40 3.69 -13.41
CA LEU A 6 -10.79 4.02 -13.08
C LEU A 6 -11.79 3.16 -13.88
N GLU A 7 -11.54 2.95 -15.17
CA GLU A 7 -12.36 2.09 -16.05
C GLU A 7 -12.45 0.64 -15.54
N LYS A 8 -11.34 0.11 -15.00
CA LYS A 8 -11.32 -1.24 -14.44
C LYS A 8 -11.96 -1.34 -13.05
N ASN A 9 -12.39 -0.22 -12.49
CA ASN A 9 -12.83 -0.09 -11.10
C ASN A 9 -14.19 0.64 -10.95
N LEU A 10 -15.01 0.67 -12.00
CA LEU A 10 -16.28 1.43 -12.03
C LEU A 10 -17.25 1.09 -10.89
N ASN A 11 -17.22 -0.16 -10.40
CA ASN A 11 -18.11 -0.64 -9.34
C ASN A 11 -17.50 -0.56 -7.93
N SER A 12 -16.37 0.14 -7.78
CA SER A 12 -15.66 0.24 -6.50
C SER A 12 -16.44 1.07 -5.49
N ILE A 13 -16.47 0.61 -4.23
CA ILE A 13 -16.98 1.40 -3.11
C ILE A 13 -15.95 2.46 -2.79
N ARG A 14 -16.33 3.73 -2.92
CA ARG A 14 -15.46 4.88 -2.70
C ARG A 14 -16.15 6.00 -1.93
N GLN A 15 -15.36 6.68 -1.13
CA GLN A 15 -15.67 7.93 -0.45
C GLN A 15 -14.95 9.06 -1.19
N ALA A 16 -15.71 10.03 -1.69
CA ALA A 16 -15.13 11.25 -2.24
C ALA A 16 -14.42 12.03 -1.13
N VAL A 17 -13.32 12.69 -1.48
CA VAL A 17 -12.61 13.61 -0.59
C VAL A 17 -13.06 15.05 -0.86
N ASP A 18 -13.02 15.88 0.17
CA ASP A 18 -13.34 17.30 0.07
C ASP A 18 -12.07 18.16 -0.01
N ASP A 19 -12.25 19.46 -0.23
CA ASP A 19 -11.13 20.40 -0.29
C ASP A 19 -10.37 20.47 1.04
N THR A 20 -11.05 20.23 2.17
CA THR A 20 -10.43 20.16 3.51
C THR A 20 -9.40 19.04 3.56
N PHE A 21 -9.74 17.84 3.07
CA PHE A 21 -8.83 16.71 2.98
C PHE A 21 -7.63 17.03 2.09
N ILE A 22 -7.86 17.63 0.91
CA ILE A 22 -6.77 17.98 -0.01
C ILE A 22 -5.84 19.02 0.62
N ALA A 23 -6.40 20.06 1.25
CA ALA A 23 -5.63 21.10 1.92
C ALA A 23 -4.77 20.54 3.08
N LYS A 24 -5.30 19.57 3.84
CA LYS A 24 -4.58 18.91 4.95
C LYS A 24 -3.24 18.29 4.50
N TYR A 25 -3.16 17.81 3.25
CA TYR A 25 -1.98 17.10 2.72
C TYR A 25 -1.22 17.85 1.63
N ALA A 26 -1.60 19.11 1.31
CA ALA A 26 -1.04 19.86 0.19
C ALA A 26 0.49 19.97 0.24
N ASP A 27 1.06 20.25 1.42
CA ASP A 27 2.50 20.41 1.60
C ASP A 27 3.28 19.09 1.55
N MET A 28 2.62 17.95 1.79
CA MET A 28 3.24 16.62 1.78
C MET A 28 3.03 15.89 0.45
N SER A 29 1.97 16.21 -0.28
CA SER A 29 1.57 15.58 -1.53
C SER A 29 2.22 16.23 -2.76
N TYR A 30 1.80 15.78 -3.94
CA TYR A 30 2.17 16.28 -5.26
C TYR A 30 1.00 16.15 -6.25
N ALA A 31 1.15 16.70 -7.45
CA ALA A 31 0.05 16.85 -8.41
C ALA A 31 -0.64 15.53 -8.77
N GLU A 32 0.13 14.46 -9.04
CA GLU A 32 -0.47 13.17 -9.43
C GLU A 32 -1.26 12.56 -8.27
N LEU A 33 -0.70 12.51 -7.06
CA LEU A 33 -1.40 11.96 -5.89
C LEU A 33 -2.63 12.79 -5.49
N THR A 34 -2.54 14.11 -5.59
CA THR A 34 -3.70 15.00 -5.38
C THR A 34 -4.80 14.69 -6.39
N THR A 35 -4.45 14.54 -7.67
CA THR A 35 -5.39 14.16 -8.73
C THR A 35 -5.99 12.78 -8.47
N LEU A 36 -5.22 11.83 -7.93
CA LEU A 36 -5.73 10.49 -7.60
C LEU A 36 -6.84 10.59 -6.57
N TRP A 37 -6.62 11.32 -5.48
CA TRP A 37 -7.65 11.49 -4.46
C TRP A 37 -8.90 12.19 -5.00
N GLN A 38 -8.74 13.18 -5.88
CA GLN A 38 -9.87 13.88 -6.51
C GLN A 38 -10.66 13.00 -7.49
N GLU A 39 -9.99 12.22 -8.34
CA GLU A 39 -10.63 11.38 -9.37
C GLU A 39 -11.20 10.07 -8.79
N ALA A 40 -10.44 9.44 -7.88
CA ALA A 40 -10.76 8.12 -7.35
C ALA A 40 -11.44 8.19 -5.97
N GLY A 41 -10.99 9.08 -5.08
CA GLY A 41 -11.40 9.09 -3.68
C GLY A 41 -10.74 7.97 -2.87
N LEU A 42 -11.10 7.88 -1.60
CA LEU A 42 -10.70 6.77 -0.72
C LEU A 42 -11.59 5.57 -0.98
N GLY A 43 -11.08 4.35 -0.99
CA GLY A 43 -11.92 3.20 -1.29
C GLY A 43 -11.17 1.94 -1.63
N SER A 44 -11.93 0.90 -1.97
CA SER A 44 -11.43 -0.43 -2.30
C SER A 44 -11.49 -0.66 -3.81
N TYR A 45 -10.37 -1.03 -4.41
CA TYR A 45 -10.15 -1.13 -5.84
C TYR A 45 -9.56 -2.50 -6.20
N CYS A 46 -9.60 -2.83 -7.49
CA CYS A 46 -9.12 -4.08 -8.06
C CYS A 46 -9.72 -5.29 -7.35
N ASN A 47 -11.05 -5.27 -7.19
CA ASN A 47 -11.83 -6.25 -6.42
C ASN A 47 -11.41 -6.40 -4.95
N GLY A 48 -10.74 -5.40 -4.37
CA GLY A 48 -10.25 -5.45 -2.99
C GLY A 48 -8.75 -5.74 -2.86
N MET A 49 -8.03 -5.89 -3.98
CA MET A 49 -6.57 -6.05 -3.96
C MET A 49 -5.85 -4.82 -3.43
N LEU A 50 -6.39 -3.63 -3.73
CA LEU A 50 -5.78 -2.35 -3.40
C LEU A 50 -6.81 -1.44 -2.74
N LYS A 51 -6.35 -0.60 -1.82
CA LYS A 51 -7.16 0.38 -1.12
C LYS A 51 -6.48 1.73 -1.18
N ILE A 52 -7.19 2.76 -1.62
CA ILE A 52 -6.73 4.13 -1.43
C ILE A 52 -7.17 4.56 -0.03
N ILE A 53 -6.19 4.91 0.79
CA ILE A 53 -6.34 5.07 2.25
C ILE A 53 -6.20 6.53 2.66
N ASN A 54 -6.76 6.85 3.82
CA ASN A 54 -6.49 8.11 4.50
C ASN A 54 -5.07 8.07 5.11
N PRO A 55 -4.16 8.99 4.73
CA PRO A 55 -2.78 8.95 5.23
C PRO A 55 -2.66 9.02 6.75
N SER A 56 -3.55 9.74 7.45
CA SER A 56 -3.40 9.93 8.91
C SER A 56 -3.57 8.65 9.70
N ASP A 57 -4.34 7.70 9.18
CA ASP A 57 -4.70 6.49 9.93
C ASP A 57 -3.52 5.50 9.98
N TYR A 58 -2.55 5.66 9.08
CA TYR A 58 -1.41 4.76 8.90
C TYR A 58 -0.08 5.36 9.37
N GLN A 59 0.01 6.68 9.57
CA GLN A 59 1.27 7.36 9.89
C GLN A 59 1.90 6.81 11.18
N ASP A 60 1.12 6.66 12.25
CA ASP A 60 1.64 6.26 13.55
C ASP A 60 2.24 4.84 13.54
N VAL A 61 1.53 3.89 12.91
CA VAL A 61 1.95 2.46 12.86
C VAL A 61 3.13 2.21 11.91
N LEU A 62 3.45 3.17 11.03
CA LEU A 62 4.55 3.07 10.04
C LEU A 62 5.78 3.90 10.40
N ASN A 63 5.67 4.86 11.33
CA ASN A 63 6.69 5.89 11.54
C ASN A 63 8.10 5.34 11.89
N SER A 64 8.18 4.14 12.47
CA SER A 64 9.47 3.52 12.85
C SER A 64 10.02 2.51 11.85
N CYS A 65 9.19 2.03 10.90
CA CYS A 65 9.60 0.93 10.03
C CYS A 65 10.44 1.40 8.84
N TYR A 66 10.25 2.64 8.40
CA TYR A 66 10.97 3.23 7.28
C TYR A 66 11.37 4.67 7.54
N VAL A 67 12.67 4.94 7.48
CA VAL A 67 13.25 6.28 7.52
C VAL A 67 14.48 6.26 6.62
N MET A 68 14.61 7.20 5.69
CA MET A 68 15.86 7.45 4.95
C MET A 68 16.43 8.82 5.31
N ASP A 69 17.73 8.97 5.10
CA ASP A 69 18.37 10.26 5.30
C ASP A 69 17.73 11.31 4.37
N TYR A 70 17.52 12.51 4.90
CA TYR A 70 16.98 13.68 4.19
C TYR A 70 15.50 13.58 3.78
N ASP A 71 14.76 12.55 4.20
CA ASP A 71 13.30 12.53 4.02
C ASP A 71 12.67 13.73 4.72
N LYS A 72 11.88 14.51 3.97
CA LYS A 72 11.14 15.67 4.49
C LYS A 72 9.72 15.33 4.91
N SER A 73 9.11 14.36 4.25
CA SER A 73 7.75 13.91 4.53
C SER A 73 7.56 12.48 4.05
N PHE A 74 6.75 11.72 4.77
CA PHE A 74 6.33 10.37 4.44
C PHE A 74 4.80 10.31 4.46
N LEU A 75 4.19 9.99 3.33
CA LEU A 75 2.75 10.10 3.13
C LEU A 75 2.16 8.80 2.58
N PRO A 76 1.66 7.89 3.45
CA PRO A 76 0.93 6.69 3.04
C PRO A 76 -0.30 7.06 2.22
N PHE A 77 -0.56 6.36 1.13
CA PHE A 77 -1.73 6.66 0.29
C PHE A 77 -2.44 5.44 -0.27
N MET A 78 -1.80 4.27 -0.28
CA MET A 78 -2.41 3.04 -0.77
C MET A 78 -1.96 1.84 0.07
N CYS A 79 -2.88 0.91 0.32
CA CYS A 79 -2.63 -0.32 1.05
C CYS A 79 -3.09 -1.53 0.23
N THR A 80 -2.35 -2.64 0.26
CA THR A 80 -2.74 -3.89 -0.41
C THR A 80 -3.69 -4.71 0.45
N ALA A 81 -4.32 -5.72 -0.16
CA ALA A 81 -5.10 -6.73 0.55
C ALA A 81 -4.29 -7.51 1.60
N PHE A 82 -2.96 -7.39 1.62
CA PHE A 82 -2.08 -8.06 2.58
C PHE A 82 -1.52 -7.12 3.66
N GLY A 83 -2.00 -5.87 3.70
CA GLY A 83 -1.54 -4.87 4.66
C GLY A 83 -0.24 -4.16 4.25
N ASP A 84 0.29 -4.42 3.06
CA ASP A 84 1.48 -3.73 2.55
C ASP A 84 1.12 -2.31 2.10
N VAL A 85 2.04 -1.36 2.22
CA VAL A 85 1.70 0.07 2.10
C VAL A 85 2.58 0.77 1.06
N PHE A 86 1.95 1.56 0.19
CA PHE A 86 2.63 2.53 -0.64
C PHE A 86 2.57 3.91 0.03
N ALA A 87 3.71 4.59 0.05
CA ALA A 87 3.84 5.95 0.55
C ALA A 87 4.62 6.82 -0.43
N TYR A 88 4.23 8.08 -0.54
CA TYR A 88 4.99 9.11 -1.26
C TYR A 88 5.98 9.77 -0.30
N VAL A 89 7.21 9.96 -0.76
CA VAL A 89 8.30 10.54 0.04
C VAL A 89 8.91 11.72 -0.70
N LYS A 90 8.97 12.86 -0.01
CA LYS A 90 9.72 14.03 -0.48
C LYS A 90 11.16 13.91 -0.01
N ASN A 91 12.08 13.72 -0.94
CA ASN A 91 13.51 13.63 -0.63
C ASN A 91 14.31 14.53 -1.59
N PRO A 92 14.93 15.61 -1.11
CA PRO A 92 15.66 16.56 -1.94
C PRO A 92 16.98 16.00 -2.50
N LYS A 93 17.49 14.87 -1.97
CA LYS A 93 18.75 14.26 -2.43
C LYS A 93 18.55 13.14 -3.43
N LEU A 94 17.54 12.30 -3.22
CA LEU A 94 17.23 11.15 -4.08
C LEU A 94 16.19 11.47 -5.17
N ASN A 95 15.71 12.72 -5.20
CA ASN A 95 14.43 13.11 -5.78
C ASN A 95 13.25 12.50 -5.02
N ASN A 96 12.05 13.00 -5.28
CA ASN A 96 10.85 12.44 -4.68
C ASN A 96 10.59 11.04 -5.25
N TYR A 97 10.03 10.14 -4.43
CA TYR A 97 9.81 8.76 -4.82
C TYR A 97 8.56 8.19 -4.17
N ILE A 98 8.11 7.04 -4.68
CA ILE A 98 7.14 6.19 -4.00
C ILE A 98 7.92 5.05 -3.36
N VAL A 99 7.64 4.74 -2.09
CA VAL A 99 8.14 3.54 -1.44
C VAL A 99 7.00 2.54 -1.27
N TYR A 100 7.25 1.29 -1.61
CA TYR A 100 6.41 0.15 -1.25
C TYR A 100 7.00 -0.52 -0.02
N LEU A 101 6.26 -0.55 1.07
CA LEU A 101 6.58 -1.21 2.33
C LEU A 101 5.89 -2.57 2.36
N ASN A 102 6.68 -3.62 2.27
CA ASN A 102 6.23 -4.99 2.37
C ASN A 102 6.22 -5.41 3.84
N ILE A 103 5.11 -5.14 4.50
CA ILE A 103 4.91 -5.30 5.95
C ILE A 103 5.10 -6.76 6.36
N ARG A 104 4.63 -7.69 5.51
CA ARG A 104 4.73 -9.14 5.76
C ARG A 104 6.16 -9.64 5.92
N TYR A 105 7.11 -9.03 5.21
CA TYR A 105 8.51 -9.49 5.14
C TYR A 105 9.50 -8.50 5.75
N GLY A 106 9.06 -7.32 6.17
CA GLY A 106 9.95 -6.30 6.73
C GLY A 106 10.90 -5.69 5.71
N THR A 107 10.45 -5.55 4.46
CA THR A 107 11.26 -5.01 3.37
C THR A 107 10.62 -3.80 2.71
N TYR A 108 11.41 -3.00 2.00
CA TYR A 108 10.91 -1.89 1.19
C TYR A 108 11.49 -1.90 -0.23
N LEU A 109 10.74 -1.36 -1.18
CA LEU A 109 11.16 -1.14 -2.57
C LEU A 109 10.92 0.32 -2.95
N ILE A 110 11.95 1.01 -3.45
CA ILE A 110 11.83 2.39 -3.96
C ILE A 110 11.44 2.34 -5.43
N LEU A 111 10.42 3.13 -5.77
CA LEU A 111 9.84 3.26 -7.10
C LEU A 111 9.90 4.74 -7.54
N PRO A 112 10.02 5.01 -8.85
CA PRO A 112 9.78 6.36 -9.37
C PRO A 112 8.40 6.88 -8.97
N ASP A 113 8.25 8.18 -8.76
CA ASP A 113 6.99 8.82 -8.35
C ASP A 113 5.94 8.97 -9.48
N ASN A 114 6.12 8.25 -10.58
CA ASN A 114 5.18 8.17 -11.70
C ASN A 114 3.98 7.28 -11.33
N LEU A 115 3.02 7.87 -10.64
CA LEU A 115 1.83 7.20 -10.12
C LEU A 115 0.87 6.82 -11.25
N ALA A 116 0.83 7.60 -12.33
CA ALA A 116 0.08 7.25 -13.53
C ALA A 116 0.56 5.92 -14.14
N ALA A 117 1.87 5.69 -14.23
CA ALA A 117 2.42 4.42 -14.70
C ALA A 117 2.15 3.28 -13.70
N LEU A 118 2.27 3.55 -12.40
CA LEU A 118 1.95 2.58 -11.35
C LEU A 118 0.50 2.07 -11.50
N LEU A 119 -0.48 2.99 -11.55
CA LEU A 119 -1.90 2.64 -11.55
C LEU A 119 -2.45 2.19 -12.90
N ASN A 120 -1.98 2.74 -14.03
CA ASN A 120 -2.52 2.34 -15.34
C ASN A 120 -1.82 1.11 -15.94
N LYS A 121 -0.60 0.80 -15.51
CA LYS A 121 0.22 -0.27 -16.12
C LYS A 121 0.67 -1.31 -15.12
N ILE A 122 1.42 -0.90 -14.09
CA ILE A 122 2.17 -1.83 -13.23
C ILE A 122 1.22 -2.74 -12.43
N ILE A 123 0.20 -2.17 -11.76
CA ILE A 123 -0.74 -2.96 -10.93
C ILE A 123 -1.59 -3.98 -11.72
N PHE A 124 -1.62 -3.87 -13.06
CA PHE A 124 -2.37 -4.77 -13.93
C PHE A 124 -1.47 -5.79 -14.65
N ASN A 125 -0.19 -5.85 -14.29
CA ASN A 125 0.78 -6.75 -14.90
C ASN A 125 1.24 -7.81 -13.89
N GLN A 126 0.93 -9.07 -14.19
CA GLN A 126 1.22 -10.21 -13.32
C GLN A 126 2.71 -10.36 -12.97
N SER A 127 3.62 -10.05 -13.89
CA SER A 127 5.06 -10.13 -13.62
C SER A 127 5.50 -9.12 -12.58
N PHE A 128 4.93 -7.91 -12.57
CA PHE A 128 5.22 -6.90 -11.54
C PHE A 128 4.50 -7.20 -10.23
N LEU A 129 3.25 -7.70 -10.26
CA LEU A 129 2.56 -8.13 -9.05
C LEU A 129 3.34 -9.21 -8.31
N LYS A 130 3.87 -10.20 -9.04
CA LYS A 130 4.76 -11.23 -8.50
C LYS A 130 6.12 -10.65 -8.08
N GLY A 131 6.82 -10.05 -9.03
CA GLY A 131 8.23 -9.70 -8.87
C GLY A 131 8.48 -8.55 -7.91
N TRP A 132 7.56 -7.59 -7.80
CA TRP A 132 7.76 -6.39 -6.99
C TRP A 132 6.94 -6.41 -5.69
N PHE A 133 5.70 -6.92 -5.74
CA PHE A 133 4.75 -6.74 -4.63
C PHE A 133 4.33 -8.02 -3.89
N ASP A 134 4.69 -9.21 -4.39
CA ASP A 134 4.23 -10.51 -3.84
C ASP A 134 2.69 -10.58 -3.74
N LEU A 135 2.01 -10.17 -4.82
CA LEU A 135 0.54 -10.08 -4.93
C LEU A 135 -0.05 -11.08 -5.94
N GLU A 136 0.75 -11.94 -6.55
CA GLU A 136 0.32 -12.89 -7.58
C GLU A 136 -0.75 -13.88 -7.12
N ASN A 137 -0.75 -14.20 -5.82
CA ASN A 137 -1.69 -15.15 -5.23
C ASN A 137 -2.99 -14.50 -4.75
N TYR A 138 -3.17 -13.19 -4.95
CA TYR A 138 -4.34 -12.47 -4.44
C TYR A 138 -5.67 -13.11 -4.89
N SER A 139 -5.83 -13.43 -6.18
CA SER A 139 -7.08 -14.00 -6.69
C SER A 139 -7.41 -15.36 -6.05
N VAL A 140 -6.39 -16.19 -5.80
CA VAL A 140 -6.54 -17.50 -5.13
C VAL A 140 -6.96 -17.31 -3.67
N MET A 141 -6.39 -16.32 -2.98
CA MET A 141 -6.75 -16.00 -1.59
C MET A 141 -8.18 -15.47 -1.50
N GLN A 142 -8.55 -14.56 -2.42
CA GLN A 142 -9.89 -13.99 -2.49
C GLN A 142 -10.96 -15.07 -2.71
N GLU A 143 -10.72 -16.03 -3.62
CA GLU A 143 -11.66 -17.11 -3.90
C GLU A 143 -11.90 -18.01 -2.67
N LYS A 144 -10.85 -18.24 -1.87
CA LYS A 144 -10.90 -19.18 -0.74
C LYS A 144 -11.37 -18.55 0.57
N LEU A 145 -10.95 -17.32 0.85
CA LEU A 145 -11.16 -16.65 2.13
C LEU A 145 -12.21 -15.53 2.05
N GLY A 146 -12.63 -15.15 0.84
CA GLY A 146 -13.44 -13.97 0.62
C GLY A 146 -12.59 -12.70 0.47
N THR A 147 -13.26 -11.56 0.33
CA THR A 147 -12.60 -10.26 0.16
C THR A 147 -12.51 -9.56 1.52
N PRO A 148 -11.32 -9.11 1.97
CA PRO A 148 -11.21 -8.32 3.19
C PRO A 148 -12.00 -7.01 3.09
N ASP A 149 -12.68 -6.63 4.17
CA ASP A 149 -13.33 -5.32 4.28
C ASP A 149 -12.30 -4.18 4.24
N PHE A 150 -12.76 -2.93 4.12
CA PHE A 150 -11.87 -1.78 3.96
C PHE A 150 -10.85 -1.62 5.09
N ASP A 151 -11.20 -1.99 6.33
CA ASP A 151 -10.32 -1.94 7.50
C ASP A 151 -9.61 -3.29 7.80
N GLU A 152 -9.68 -4.25 6.88
CA GLU A 152 -9.15 -5.61 7.04
C GLU A 152 -8.12 -6.02 5.99
N CYS A 153 -7.22 -6.94 6.31
CA CYS A 153 -6.28 -7.52 5.35
C CYS A 153 -6.09 -9.02 5.61
N PHE A 154 -5.51 -9.70 4.63
CA PHE A 154 -4.93 -11.01 4.79
C PHE A 154 -3.64 -10.90 5.60
N GLY A 155 -3.64 -11.46 6.81
CA GLY A 155 -2.49 -11.52 7.70
C GLY A 155 -2.06 -12.95 7.96
N TYR A 156 -0.75 -13.18 8.05
CA TYR A 156 -0.20 -14.46 8.47
C TYR A 156 -0.28 -14.62 9.99
N SER A 157 -0.69 -15.80 10.44
CA SER A 157 -0.77 -16.19 11.84
C SER A 157 -0.26 -17.63 12.00
N PRO A 158 0.97 -17.86 12.49
CA PRO A 158 1.92 -16.89 13.04
C PRO A 158 2.49 -15.91 12.00
N LEU A 159 3.01 -14.76 12.45
CA LEU A 159 3.73 -13.82 11.58
C LEU A 159 4.93 -14.50 10.91
N LEU A 160 5.20 -14.19 9.65
CA LEU A 160 6.34 -14.76 8.92
C LEU A 160 7.67 -14.47 9.63
N THR A 161 7.82 -13.25 10.16
CA THR A 161 9.03 -12.82 10.88
C THR A 161 9.23 -13.50 12.22
N MET A 162 8.20 -14.16 12.74
CA MET A 162 8.25 -15.00 13.94
C MET A 162 8.30 -16.50 13.63
N GLY A 163 8.69 -16.87 12.39
CA GLY A 163 8.80 -18.27 11.97
C GLY A 163 7.50 -18.88 11.42
N GLY A 164 6.49 -18.05 11.14
CA GLY A 164 5.32 -18.47 10.38
C GLY A 164 5.69 -18.91 8.96
N SER A 165 4.97 -19.88 8.42
CA SER A 165 5.16 -20.34 7.04
C SER A 165 4.17 -19.68 6.09
N GLU A 166 4.60 -19.47 4.84
CA GLU A 166 3.81 -18.91 3.73
C GLU A 166 2.81 -19.94 3.16
N ASN A 167 1.97 -20.47 4.05
CA ASN A 167 0.92 -21.42 3.70
C ASN A 167 -0.44 -20.73 3.77
N LEU A 168 -1.34 -21.09 2.85
CA LEU A 168 -2.69 -20.53 2.79
C LEU A 168 -3.48 -20.76 4.09
N GLU A 169 -3.24 -21.88 4.78
CA GLU A 169 -3.86 -22.22 6.06
C GLU A 169 -3.47 -21.27 7.20
N ASN A 170 -2.33 -20.58 7.08
CA ASN A 170 -1.87 -19.61 8.05
C ASN A 170 -2.39 -18.20 7.77
N ILE A 171 -3.12 -17.98 6.68
CA ILE A 171 -3.66 -16.67 6.34
C ILE A 171 -5.07 -16.53 6.92
N LYS A 172 -5.31 -15.40 7.57
CA LYS A 172 -6.62 -15.03 8.12
C LYS A 172 -6.96 -13.60 7.71
N ILE A 173 -8.25 -13.30 7.64
CA ILE A 173 -8.71 -11.92 7.57
C ILE A 173 -8.59 -11.32 8.98
N VAL A 174 -7.85 -10.22 9.11
CA VAL A 174 -7.54 -9.53 10.37
C VAL A 174 -7.66 -8.02 10.17
N LYS A 175 -7.77 -7.24 11.25
CA LYS A 175 -7.75 -5.77 11.15
C LYS A 175 -6.38 -5.26 10.68
N THR A 176 -6.38 -4.37 9.69
CA THR A 176 -5.17 -3.92 9.00
C THR A 176 -4.22 -3.15 9.91
N LEU A 177 -4.70 -2.13 10.62
CA LEU A 177 -3.82 -1.29 11.45
C LEU A 177 -3.16 -2.08 12.60
N PRO A 178 -3.89 -2.92 13.38
CA PRO A 178 -3.25 -3.78 14.38
C PRO A 178 -2.24 -4.76 13.77
N TYR A 179 -2.55 -5.33 12.59
CA TYR A 179 -1.61 -6.23 11.92
C TYR A 179 -0.33 -5.52 11.50
N ILE A 180 -0.43 -4.31 10.93
CA ILE A 180 0.73 -3.49 10.58
C ILE A 180 1.54 -3.15 11.83
N ASP A 181 0.89 -2.65 12.87
CA ASP A 181 1.55 -2.24 14.12
C ASP A 181 2.35 -3.39 14.76
N ILE A 182 1.75 -4.58 14.86
CA ILE A 182 2.46 -5.75 15.40
C ILE A 182 3.66 -6.11 14.53
N ASN A 183 3.54 -6.10 13.19
CA ASN A 183 4.65 -6.40 12.30
C ASN A 183 5.77 -5.36 12.43
N THR A 184 5.45 -4.06 12.38
CA THR A 184 6.46 -2.99 12.43
C THR A 184 7.16 -2.96 13.77
N GLN A 185 6.47 -3.19 14.89
CA GLN A 185 7.09 -3.31 16.22
C GLN A 185 7.97 -4.55 16.36
N THR A 186 7.55 -5.68 15.79
CA THR A 186 8.31 -6.95 15.87
C THR A 186 9.58 -6.90 15.02
N ILE A 187 9.52 -6.29 13.84
CA ILE A 187 10.61 -6.25 12.87
C ILE A 187 11.57 -5.10 13.15
N GLY A 188 11.03 -3.95 13.56
CA GLY A 188 11.77 -2.69 13.61
C GLY A 188 11.98 -2.11 12.21
N ARG A 189 13.21 -1.67 11.92
CA ARG A 189 13.54 -0.99 10.66
C ARG A 189 13.61 -1.97 9.50
N PHE A 190 12.90 -1.66 8.43
CA PHE A 190 12.82 -2.48 7.23
C PHE A 190 14.12 -2.41 6.43
N LYS A 191 14.39 -3.47 5.68
CA LYS A 191 15.56 -3.59 4.79
C LYS A 191 15.16 -3.34 3.35
N SER A 192 16.11 -2.94 2.51
CA SER A 192 15.87 -2.90 1.06
C SER A 192 15.52 -4.30 0.57
N ALA A 193 14.52 -4.41 -0.30
CA ALA A 193 14.16 -5.66 -0.93
C ALA A 193 15.15 -5.99 -2.06
N ASP A 194 15.67 -7.21 -2.09
CA ASP A 194 16.49 -7.73 -3.19
C ASP A 194 15.58 -8.21 -4.33
N LYS A 195 14.86 -7.27 -4.96
CA LYS A 195 13.98 -7.56 -6.09
C LYS A 195 14.60 -7.02 -7.38
N LEU A 196 14.89 -7.93 -8.32
CA LEU A 196 15.46 -7.65 -9.64
C LEU A 196 14.36 -7.43 -10.68
#